data_AF-A0A919XRY4-F1
#
_entry.id   AF-A0A919XRY4-F1
#
_cell.length_a   1.000
_cell.length_b   1.000
_cell.length_c   1.000
_cell.angle_alpha   90.00
_cell.angle_beta   90.00
_cell.angle_gamma   90.00
#
_symmetry.space_group_name_H-M   'P 1'
#
loop_
_entity.id
_entity.type
_entity.pdbx_description
1 polymer ?
#
loop_
_entity_poly.entity_id
_entity_poly.type
_entity_poly.pdbx_seq_one_letter_code
_entity_poly.pdbx_strand_id
1 'polypeptide(L)' 'MANVTNVLRIEILPTVPELISVVSAVAAFYPGREKEIMQAIRDAAERRIDELNKQEESAQ' A
#
# COMPACT_ATOMS: atom_id res chain seq x y z
N MET A 1 -10.48 -35.28 11.42
CA MET A 1 -9.68 -34.93 10.22
C MET A 1 -9.17 -33.52 10.42
N ALA A 2 -7.85 -33.30 10.46
CA ALA A 2 -7.31 -31.95 10.55
C ALA A 2 -7.46 -31.27 9.19
N ASN A 3 -8.11 -30.10 9.17
CA ASN A 3 -8.28 -29.31 7.97
C ASN A 3 -7.07 -28.36 7.86
N VAL A 4 -6.11 -28.69 7.00
CA VAL A 4 -4.89 -27.89 6.83
C VAL A 4 -5.11 -26.92 5.69
N THR A 5 -5.32 -25.64 6.03
CA THR A 5 -5.45 -24.55 5.05
C THR A 5 -4.10 -23.84 4.93
N ASN A 6 -3.45 -23.94 3.77
CA ASN A 6 -2.23 -23.19 3.49
C ASN A 6 -2.58 -21.72 3.25
N VAL A 7 -2.07 -20.83 4.11
CA VAL A 7 -2.21 -19.38 3.94
C VAL A 7 -0.90 -18.85 3.37
N LEU A 8 -0.90 -18.43 2.10
CA LEU A 8 0.23 -17.75 1.51
C LEU A 8 0.23 -16.28 2.00
N ARG A 9 1.20 -15.91 2.84
CA ARG A 9 1.42 -14.51 3.25
C ARG A 9 2.61 -13.97 2.45
N ILE A 10 2.36 -12.96 1.62
CA ILE A 10 3.41 -12.24 0.90
C ILE A 10 3.69 -10.97 1.69
N GLU A 11 4.87 -10.87 2.28
CA GLU A 11 5.40 -9.61 2.81
C GLU A 11 6.00 -8.84 1.64
N ILE A 12 5.21 -7.94 1.04
CA ILE A 12 5.76 -6.93 0.15
C ILE A 12 6.23 -5.81 1.07
N LEU A 13 7.54 -5.71 1.28
CA LEU A 13 8.18 -4.51 1.79
C LEU A 13 8.59 -3.68 0.57
N PRO A 14 7.67 -2.91 -0.05
CA PRO A 14 8.05 -2.14 -1.22
C PRO A 14 9.12 -1.13 -0.80
N THR A 15 10.27 -1.18 -1.45
CA THR A 15 11.28 -0.14 -1.30
C THR A 15 10.74 1.15 -1.91
N VAL A 16 11.16 2.31 -1.40
CA VAL A 16 10.77 3.63 -1.94
C VAL A 16 10.89 3.71 -3.47
N PRO A 17 11.96 3.16 -4.11
CA PRO A 17 12.08 3.06 -5.56
C PRO A 17 10.94 2.32 -6.29
N GLU A 18 10.42 1.24 -5.72
CA GLU A 18 9.34 0.45 -6.33
C GLU A 18 8.02 1.21 -6.30
N LEU A 19 7.72 1.89 -5.18
CA LEU A 19 6.59 2.81 -5.08
C LEU A 19 6.70 3.92 -6.13
N ILE A 20 7.86 4.58 -6.25
CA ILE A 20 8.08 5.63 -7.24
C ILE A 20 7.86 5.09 -8.66
N SER A 21 8.32 3.88 -8.95
CA SER A 21 8.15 3.25 -10.27
C SER A 21 6.67 3.06 -10.64
N VAL A 22 5.84 2.62 -9.67
CA VAL A 22 4.39 2.50 -9.87
C VAL A 22 3.76 3.88 -10.10
N VAL A 23 4.15 4.89 -9.33
CA VAL A 23 3.65 6.27 -9.49
C VAL A 23 4.00 6.82 -10.87
N SER A 24 5.25 6.64 -11.33
CA SER A 24 5.68 7.06 -12.66
C SER A 24 4.89 6.36 -13.77
N ALA A 25 4.61 5.06 -13.63
CA ALA A 25 3.78 4.34 -14.59
C ALA A 25 2.34 4.88 -14.64
N VAL A 26 1.73 5.16 -13.49
CA VAL A 26 0.37 5.73 -13.42
C VAL A 26 0.33 7.14 -14.00
N ALA A 27 1.31 7.98 -13.69
CA ALA A 27 1.39 9.35 -14.22
C ALA A 27 1.53 9.37 -15.75
N ALA A 28 2.25 8.41 -16.34
CA ALA A 28 2.37 8.29 -17.79
C ALA A 28 1.02 7.99 -18.49
N PHE A 29 0.10 7.28 -17.81
CA PHE A 29 -1.24 6.99 -18.34
C PHE A 29 -2.23 8.16 -18.18
N TYR A 30 -2.00 9.04 -17.20
CA TYR A 30 -2.90 10.15 -16.88
C TYR A 30 -2.15 11.49 -16.85
N PRO A 31 -1.68 11.98 -18.01
CA PRO A 31 -0.94 13.23 -18.09
C PRO A 31 -1.79 14.42 -17.61
N GLY A 32 -1.19 15.35 -16.86
CA GLY A 32 -1.87 16.54 -16.34
C GLY A 32 -2.70 16.31 -15.06
N ARG A 33 -2.72 15.08 -14.52
CA ARG A 33 -3.37 14.72 -13.25
C ARG A 33 -2.38 14.43 -12.13
N GLU A 34 -1.15 14.93 -12.23
CA GLU A 34 -0.08 14.64 -11.28
C GLU A 34 -0.48 15.01 -9.84
N LYS A 35 -1.16 16.15 -9.67
CA LYS A 35 -1.65 16.59 -8.35
C LYS A 35 -2.69 15.64 -7.76
N GLU A 36 -3.63 15.17 -8.58
CA GLU A 36 -4.68 14.22 -8.15
C GLU A 36 -4.08 12.87 -7.75
N ILE A 37 -3.12 12.40 -8.54
CA ILE A 37 -2.38 11.16 -8.28
C ILE A 37 -1.61 11.26 -6.95
N MET A 38 -0.85 12.34 -6.75
CA MET A 38 -0.09 12.55 -5.52
C MET A 38 -1.00 12.68 -4.29
N GLN A 39 -2.15 13.35 -4.43
CA GLN A 39 -3.15 13.46 -3.38
C GLN A 39 -3.69 12.07 -3.00
N ALA A 40 -4.08 11.25 -4.00
CA ALA A 40 -4.60 9.92 -3.76
C ALA A 40 -3.57 8.98 -3.10
N ILE A 41 -2.30 9.10 -3.47
CA ILE A 41 -1.20 8.34 -2.85
C ILE A 41 -1.05 8.72 -1.37
N ARG A 42 -1.07 10.02 -1.05
CA ARG A 42 -1.00 10.50 0.33
C ARG A 42 -2.16 9.93 1.17
N ASP A 43 -3.38 10.06 0.66
CA ASP A 43 -4.58 9.59 1.36
C ASP A 43 -4.61 8.06 1.53
N ALA A 44 -3.97 7.30 0.62
CA ALA A 44 -3.79 5.85 0.76
C ALA A 44 -2.72 5.49 1.80
N ALA A 45 -1.61 6.23 1.84
CA ALA A 45 -0.55 6.05 2.82
C ALA A 45 -1.04 6.36 4.24
N GLU A 46 -1.78 7.46 4.44
CA GLU A 46 -2.38 7.83 5.72
C GLU A 46 -3.33 6.72 6.24
N ARG A 47 -4.23 6.23 5.39
CA ARG A 47 -5.11 5.09 5.74
C ARG A 47 -4.31 3.85 6.17
N ARG A 48 -3.21 3.56 5.50
CA ARG A 48 -2.37 2.40 5.84
C ARG A 48 -1.68 2.58 7.19
N ILE A 49 -1.21 3.78 7.51
CA ILE A 49 -0.63 4.11 8.82
C ILE A 49 -1.69 3.93 9.91
N ASP A 50 -2.91 4.43 9.70
CA ASP A 50 -4.02 4.28 10.65
C ASP A 50 -4.38 2.80 10.90
N GLU A 51 -4.38 1.97 9.86
CA GLU A 51 -4.59 0.53 10.00
C GLU A 51 -3.49 -0.15 10.81
N LEU A 52 -2.23 0.22 10.59
CA LEU A 52 -1.08 -0.33 11.32
C LEU A 52 -1.15 0.06 12.80
N ASN A 53 -1.46 1.32 13.11
CA ASN A 53 -1.62 1.80 14.49
C ASN A 53 -2.74 1.02 15.20
N LYS A 54 -3.88 0.80 14.55
CA LYS A 54 -4.98 0.00 15.11
C LYS A 54 -4.59 -1.45 15.35
N GLN A 55 -3.77 -2.04 14.47
CA GLN A 55 -3.26 -3.40 14.64
C GLN A 55 -2.32 -3.49 15.84
N GLU A 56 -1.45 -2.51 16.03
CA GLU A 56 -0.56 -2.43 17.20
C GLU A 56 -1.34 -2.29 18.52
N GLU A 57 -2.37 -1.44 18.56
CA GLU A 57 -3.25 -1.29 19.72
C GLU A 57 -4.01 -2.58 20.07
N SER A 58 -4.44 -3.35 19.07
CA SER A 58 -5.15 -4.62 19.27
C SER A 58 -4.25 -5.81 19.63
N ALA A 59 -2.93 -5.65 19.50
CA ALA A 59 -1.94 -6.66 19.82
C ALA A 59 -1.32 -6.50 21.22
N GLN A 60 -1.65 -5.41 21.94
CA GLN A 60 -1.32 -5.14 23.35
C GLN A 60 -2.47 -5.52 24.28
#